data_AF-A0AAE2BY11-F1
#
_entry.id   AF-A0AAE2BY11-F1
#
_cell.length_a   1.000
_cell.length_b   1.000
_cell.length_c   1.000
_cell.angle_alpha   90.00
_cell.angle_beta   90.00
_cell.angle_gamma   90.00
#
_symmetry.space_group_name_H-M   'P 1'
#
loop_
_entity.id
_entity.type
_entity.pdbx_description
1 polymer ?
#
loop_
_entity_poly.entity_id
_entity_poly.type
_entity_poly.pdbx_seq_one_letter_code
_entity_poly.pdbx_strand_id
1 'polypeptide(L)'
;MERSSTAEASLLSKLESSVDLTGIRHLFIAHLQPFTPFLKPSTTTAKKPVKSSKSKPPDNPTSIRSLAKQFLSFIHKSLSLLPKRLSGSPKITEDSALELFDSYRLCLNCLDLIAPELAGKPYSVQLQRIRYIHCLEHWELYKEAEAEGFVVLESLSAIVRGGSKGNSRKSKARLVPELSEDSVDQEVAAVILEIVVTLVKCTSKRRSKVDADYWRVISLVNESEPWFKILDAKDYEKFHHFLETNLHITALFLVAEIKDFGVDLIHDFSIATFKEYKKSSAQDQIYKVALKICSSLFSQRDELSNDIILDVLKHVLDFMAAECQSYFYFIFSSGGANVGAGL
;
A
#
# COMPACT_ATOMS: atom_id res chain seq x y z
N MET A 1 -5.34 32.52 -26.53
CA MET A 1 -5.65 31.10 -26.24
C MET A 1 -4.70 30.12 -26.96
N GLU A 2 -4.12 30.47 -28.12
CA GLU A 2 -3.25 29.56 -28.90
C GLU A 2 -1.86 29.27 -28.32
N ARG A 3 -1.18 30.24 -27.66
CA ARG A 3 0.17 30.02 -27.10
C ARG A 3 0.23 28.98 -25.96
N SER A 4 -0.85 28.79 -25.22
CA SER A 4 -0.92 27.80 -24.13
C SER A 4 -0.97 26.36 -24.67
N SER A 5 -1.62 26.16 -25.81
CA SER A 5 -1.79 24.85 -26.46
C SER A 5 -0.46 24.32 -27.01
N THR A 6 0.36 25.17 -27.62
CA THR A 6 1.67 24.76 -28.17
C THR A 6 2.67 24.37 -27.08
N ALA A 7 2.69 25.10 -25.95
CA ALA A 7 3.55 24.77 -24.82
C ALA A 7 3.12 23.46 -24.13
N GLU A 8 1.81 23.22 -24.00
CA GLU A 8 1.25 21.97 -23.47
C GLU A 8 1.63 20.78 -24.36
N ALA A 9 1.43 20.90 -25.67
CA ALA A 9 1.77 19.86 -26.64
C ALA A 9 3.27 19.55 -26.65
N SER A 10 4.13 20.57 -26.54
CA SER A 10 5.58 20.40 -26.44
C SER A 10 5.99 19.64 -25.17
N LEU A 11 5.38 19.97 -24.03
CA LEU A 11 5.65 19.28 -22.76
C LEU A 11 5.22 17.82 -22.81
N LEU A 12 4.02 17.54 -23.32
CA LEU A 12 3.53 16.16 -23.49
C LEU A 12 4.40 15.36 -24.47
N SER A 13 4.82 15.98 -25.58
CA SER A 13 5.72 15.35 -26.55
C SER A 13 7.09 15.03 -25.93
N LYS A 14 7.64 15.95 -25.12
CA LYS A 14 8.88 15.71 -24.37
C LYS A 14 8.72 14.54 -23.40
N LEU A 15 7.62 14.49 -22.65
CA LEU A 15 7.32 13.38 -21.75
C LEU A 15 7.23 12.05 -22.50
N GLU A 16 6.52 12.01 -23.63
CA GLU A 16 6.23 10.79 -24.37
C GLU A 16 7.47 10.19 -25.06
N SER A 17 8.30 11.05 -25.67
CA SER A 17 9.31 10.59 -26.65
C SER A 17 10.74 11.03 -26.37
N SER A 18 10.98 11.97 -25.45
CA SER A 18 12.33 12.47 -25.20
C SER A 18 13.15 11.49 -24.36
N VAL A 19 14.43 11.36 -24.73
CA VAL A 19 15.44 10.64 -23.95
C VAL A 19 16.00 11.53 -22.83
N ASP A 20 16.13 12.84 -23.10
CA ASP A 20 16.56 13.82 -22.12
C ASP A 20 15.35 14.44 -21.40
N LEU A 21 15.15 14.01 -20.15
CA LEU A 21 14.08 14.47 -19.28
C LEU A 21 14.58 15.51 -18.26
N THR A 22 15.80 16.01 -18.40
CA THR A 22 16.37 17.00 -17.48
C THR A 22 15.46 18.23 -17.39
N GLY A 23 15.14 18.63 -16.16
CA GLY A 23 14.30 19.80 -15.88
C GLY A 23 12.82 19.63 -16.23
N ILE A 24 12.36 18.42 -16.57
CA ILE A 24 10.94 18.15 -16.84
C ILE A 24 10.07 18.55 -15.64
N ARG A 25 10.56 18.34 -14.42
CA ARG A 25 9.86 18.75 -13.20
C ARG A 25 9.58 20.25 -13.20
N HIS A 26 10.55 21.07 -13.58
CA HIS A 26 10.37 22.52 -13.63
C HIS A 26 9.32 22.94 -14.68
N LEU A 27 9.27 22.25 -15.82
CA LEU A 27 8.27 22.51 -16.86
C LEU A 27 6.85 22.18 -16.36
N PHE A 28 6.68 21.05 -15.65
CA PHE A 28 5.41 20.70 -15.01
C PHE A 28 4.99 21.72 -13.94
N ILE A 29 5.91 22.13 -13.08
CA ILE A 29 5.65 23.15 -12.05
C ILE A 29 5.22 24.47 -12.69
N ALA A 30 5.93 24.91 -13.74
CA ALA A 30 5.60 26.14 -14.44
C ALA A 30 4.22 26.08 -15.12
N HIS A 31 3.89 24.95 -15.75
CA HIS A 31 2.62 24.76 -16.43
C HIS A 31 1.43 24.65 -15.44
N LEU A 32 1.62 23.96 -14.31
CA LEU A 32 0.60 23.75 -13.28
C LEU A 32 0.63 24.82 -12.17
N GLN A 33 1.38 25.91 -12.36
CA GLN A 33 1.46 27.03 -11.43
C GLN A 33 0.08 27.57 -10.99
N PRO A 34 -0.97 27.62 -11.85
CA PRO A 34 -2.30 28.07 -11.42
C PRO A 34 -2.93 27.26 -10.26
N PHE A 35 -2.46 26.04 -10.00
CA PHE A 35 -2.89 25.22 -8.86
C PHE A 35 -2.17 25.58 -7.55
N THR A 36 -1.02 26.25 -7.60
CA THR A 36 -0.17 26.53 -6.43
C THR A 36 -0.92 27.17 -5.24
N PRO A 37 -1.84 28.12 -5.41
CA PRO A 37 -2.58 28.71 -4.29
C PRO A 37 -3.47 27.72 -3.52
N PHE A 38 -3.83 26.59 -4.14
CA PHE A 38 -4.73 25.57 -3.58
C PHE A 38 -3.99 24.34 -3.05
N LEU A 39 -2.73 24.16 -3.45
CA LEU A 39 -1.90 23.06 -2.98
C LEU A 39 -1.40 23.34 -1.56
N LYS A 40 -1.52 22.34 -0.68
CA LYS A 40 -0.94 22.42 0.67
C LYS A 40 0.59 22.48 0.54
N PRO A 41 1.30 23.35 1.29
CA PRO A 41 2.75 23.33 1.34
C PRO A 41 3.23 21.95 1.82
N SER A 42 4.03 21.26 1.00
CA SER A 42 4.66 20.00 1.41
C SER A 42 5.71 20.27 2.49
N THR A 43 5.70 19.49 3.57
CA THR A 43 6.59 19.63 4.73
C THR A 43 8.03 19.20 4.50
N THR A 44 8.45 18.85 3.27
CA THR A 44 9.79 18.29 3.03
C THR A 44 10.89 19.27 2.59
N THR A 45 10.64 20.57 2.55
CA THR A 45 11.74 21.57 2.43
C THR A 45 11.43 22.87 3.19
N ALA A 46 11.41 22.80 4.53
CA ALA A 46 11.39 24.00 5.36
C ALA A 46 12.79 24.65 5.42
N LYS A 47 13.13 25.48 4.43
CA LYS A 47 14.05 26.61 4.68
C LYS A 47 13.22 27.77 5.22
N LYS A 48 13.65 28.29 6.37
CA LYS A 48 13.06 29.38 7.19
C LYS A 48 12.26 30.43 6.38
N PRO A 49 11.11 30.92 6.89
CA PRO A 49 10.42 32.01 6.25
C PRO A 49 11.22 33.30 6.45
N VAL A 50 11.84 33.80 5.38
CA VAL A 50 12.23 35.22 5.32
C VAL A 50 10.93 36.01 5.19
N LYS A 51 10.69 36.93 6.13
CA LYS A 51 9.58 37.88 6.12
C LYS A 51 9.54 38.57 4.75
N SER A 52 8.55 38.24 3.92
CA SER A 52 8.21 39.03 2.75
C SER A 52 6.85 39.70 2.96
N SER A 53 6.87 41.00 2.72
CA SER A 53 5.78 41.96 2.75
C SER A 53 4.52 41.49 2.01
N LYS A 54 3.35 41.85 2.57
CA LYS A 54 2.02 41.81 1.94
C LYS A 54 2.08 42.08 0.42
N SER A 55 2.11 41.02 -0.39
CA SER A 55 1.67 41.10 -1.77
C SER A 55 0.16 40.89 -1.78
N LYS A 56 -0.55 41.81 -2.44
CA LYS A 56 -1.99 41.68 -2.72
C LYS A 56 -2.28 40.32 -3.36
N PRO A 57 -3.41 39.66 -3.06
CA PRO A 57 -3.84 38.51 -3.84
C PRO A 57 -4.06 38.96 -5.30
N PRO A 58 -3.65 38.16 -6.30
CA PRO A 58 -3.95 38.47 -7.69
C PRO A 58 -5.47 38.58 -7.91
N ASP A 59 -5.88 39.57 -8.70
CA ASP A 59 -7.26 40.02 -8.95
C ASP A 59 -8.16 39.03 -9.74
N ASN A 60 -7.87 37.73 -9.71
CA ASN A 60 -8.77 36.71 -10.23
C ASN A 60 -8.65 35.44 -9.39
N PRO A 61 -9.61 35.14 -8.50
CA PRO A 61 -9.72 33.80 -7.95
C PRO A 61 -10.21 32.88 -9.09
N THR A 62 -9.28 32.32 -9.87
CA THR A 62 -9.61 31.25 -10.81
C THR A 62 -10.28 30.14 -10.00
N SER A 63 -11.56 29.89 -10.26
CA SER A 63 -12.30 28.85 -9.55
C SER A 63 -11.74 27.47 -9.88
N ILE A 64 -11.83 26.52 -8.94
CA ILE A 64 -11.42 25.12 -9.15
C ILE A 64 -12.08 24.54 -10.42
N ARG A 65 -13.34 24.89 -10.69
CA ARG A 65 -14.05 24.53 -11.92
C ARG A 65 -13.37 25.05 -13.20
N SER A 66 -12.86 26.28 -13.17
CA SER A 66 -12.12 26.84 -14.31
C SER A 66 -10.80 26.10 -14.53
N LEU A 67 -10.09 25.76 -13.44
CA LEU A 67 -8.88 24.95 -13.51
C LEU A 67 -9.17 23.55 -14.07
N ALA A 68 -10.25 22.91 -13.63
CA ALA A 68 -10.68 21.62 -14.15
C ALA A 68 -10.90 21.68 -15.67
N LYS A 69 -11.68 22.66 -16.15
CA LYS A 69 -11.93 22.84 -17.59
C LYS A 69 -10.65 23.06 -18.40
N GLN A 70 -9.70 23.79 -17.84
CA GLN A 70 -8.47 24.15 -18.55
C GLN A 70 -7.43 23.03 -18.57
N PHE A 71 -7.23 22.32 -17.45
CA PHE A 71 -6.08 21.44 -17.27
C PHE A 71 -6.41 19.94 -17.24
N LEU A 72 -7.70 19.54 -17.19
CA LEU A 72 -8.07 18.13 -17.08
C LEU A 72 -7.48 17.27 -18.21
N SER A 73 -7.53 17.75 -19.45
CA SER A 73 -6.99 17.04 -20.62
C SER A 73 -5.49 16.79 -20.46
N PHE A 74 -4.73 17.83 -20.10
CA PHE A 74 -3.29 17.74 -19.85
C PHE A 74 -2.96 16.76 -18.72
N ILE A 75 -3.67 16.87 -17.58
CA ILE A 75 -3.46 16.02 -16.41
C ILE A 75 -3.74 14.55 -16.78
N HIS A 76 -4.86 14.25 -17.42
CA HIS A 76 -5.19 12.89 -17.85
C HIS A 76 -4.17 12.33 -18.84
N LYS A 77 -3.73 13.10 -19.83
CA LYS A 77 -2.70 12.67 -20.77
C LYS A 77 -1.39 12.39 -20.05
N SER A 78 -0.97 13.28 -19.15
CA SER A 78 0.24 13.10 -18.35
C SER A 78 0.17 11.84 -17.49
N LEU A 79 -0.92 11.62 -16.76
CA LEU A 79 -1.14 10.42 -15.93
C LEU A 79 -1.21 9.13 -16.75
N SER A 80 -1.56 9.21 -18.04
CA SER A 80 -1.53 8.06 -18.95
C SER A 80 -0.12 7.75 -19.49
N LEU A 81 0.75 8.76 -19.58
CA LEU A 81 2.10 8.65 -20.14
C LEU A 81 3.16 8.35 -19.06
N LEU A 82 3.05 8.98 -17.89
CA LEU A 82 4.02 8.87 -16.79
C LEU A 82 4.31 7.41 -16.39
N PRO A 83 3.31 6.54 -16.14
CA PRO A 83 3.57 5.13 -15.85
C PRO A 83 4.35 4.43 -16.96
N LYS A 84 3.98 4.68 -18.22
CA LYS A 84 4.63 4.05 -19.39
C LYS A 84 6.09 4.46 -19.53
N ARG A 85 6.43 5.69 -19.16
CA ARG A 85 7.82 6.17 -19.16
C ARG A 85 8.62 5.59 -18.00
N LEU A 86 8.01 5.49 -16.82
CA LEU A 86 8.62 4.88 -15.64
C LEU A 86 8.81 3.36 -15.77
N SER A 87 7.99 2.68 -16.56
CA SER A 87 8.11 1.23 -16.82
C SER A 87 8.72 0.90 -18.19
N GLY A 88 9.11 1.91 -18.97
CA GLY A 88 9.45 1.78 -20.39
C GLY A 88 10.92 1.42 -20.66
N SER A 89 11.18 0.96 -21.90
CA SER A 89 12.52 0.79 -22.46
C SER A 89 12.78 1.88 -23.53
N PRO A 90 14.00 2.46 -23.63
CA PRO A 90 15.14 2.24 -22.74
C PRO A 90 14.90 2.80 -21.34
N LYS A 91 15.53 2.19 -20.32
CA LYS A 91 15.45 2.69 -18.95
C LYS A 91 16.02 4.10 -18.89
N ILE A 92 15.24 5.01 -18.34
CA ILE A 92 15.68 6.37 -18.03
C ILE A 92 16.68 6.37 -16.86
N THR A 93 17.43 7.45 -16.69
CA THR A 93 18.32 7.59 -15.53
C THR A 93 17.52 7.72 -14.24
N GLU A 94 18.14 7.39 -13.11
CA GLU A 94 17.52 7.52 -11.78
C GLU A 94 17.09 8.97 -11.50
N ASP A 95 17.95 9.95 -11.78
CA ASP A 95 17.63 11.38 -11.64
C ASP A 95 16.40 11.78 -12.47
N SER A 96 16.31 11.30 -13.72
CA SER A 96 15.15 11.54 -14.57
C SER A 96 13.89 10.89 -14.01
N ALA A 97 14.00 9.68 -13.45
CA ALA A 97 12.89 9.00 -12.83
C ALA A 97 12.38 9.76 -11.59
N LEU A 98 13.27 10.28 -10.76
CA LEU A 98 12.91 11.12 -9.61
C LEU A 98 12.16 12.39 -10.04
N GLU A 99 12.63 13.06 -11.10
CA GLU A 99 11.89 14.20 -11.68
C GLU A 99 10.50 13.81 -12.20
N LEU A 100 10.38 12.65 -12.83
CA LEU A 100 9.09 12.12 -13.29
C LEU A 100 8.16 11.76 -12.11
N PHE A 101 8.67 11.16 -11.04
CA PHE A 101 7.88 10.85 -9.84
C PHE A 101 7.35 12.13 -9.18
N ASP A 102 8.18 13.18 -9.10
CA ASP A 102 7.74 14.49 -8.61
C ASP A 102 6.65 15.11 -9.50
N SER A 103 6.82 15.02 -10.82
CA SER A 103 5.84 15.50 -11.80
C SER A 103 4.54 14.71 -11.72
N TYR A 104 4.62 13.39 -11.54
CA TYR A 104 3.47 12.50 -11.37
C TYR A 104 2.70 12.84 -10.10
N ARG A 105 3.38 12.94 -8.96
CA ARG A 105 2.77 13.35 -7.70
C ARG A 105 2.10 14.73 -7.80
N LEU A 106 2.72 15.69 -8.50
CA LEU A 106 2.11 16.99 -8.76
C LEU A 106 0.81 16.88 -9.56
N CYS A 107 0.80 16.08 -10.64
CA CYS A 107 -0.40 15.82 -11.43
C CYS A 107 -1.51 15.16 -10.59
N LEU A 108 -1.18 14.19 -9.74
CA LEU A 108 -2.14 13.54 -8.83
C LEU A 108 -2.72 14.52 -7.82
N ASN A 109 -1.88 15.37 -7.22
CA ASN A 109 -2.35 16.41 -6.29
C ASN A 109 -3.26 17.43 -6.99
N CYS A 110 -2.95 17.81 -8.24
CA CYS A 110 -3.82 18.67 -9.03
C CYS A 110 -5.13 17.97 -9.37
N LEU A 111 -5.10 16.67 -9.69
CA LEU A 111 -6.28 15.86 -9.96
C LEU A 111 -7.19 15.79 -8.72
N ASP A 112 -6.65 15.55 -7.53
CA ASP A 112 -7.42 15.55 -6.28
C ASP A 112 -8.17 16.87 -6.05
N LEU A 113 -7.56 18.00 -6.38
CA LEU A 113 -8.19 19.31 -6.22
C LEU A 113 -9.41 19.49 -7.13
N ILE A 114 -9.36 18.97 -8.35
CA ILE A 114 -10.43 19.13 -9.34
C ILE A 114 -11.43 17.98 -9.35
N ALA A 115 -11.09 16.84 -8.75
CA ALA A 115 -11.93 15.64 -8.72
C ALA A 115 -13.37 15.89 -8.22
N PRO A 116 -13.63 16.76 -7.21
CA PRO A 116 -15.00 17.09 -6.81
C PRO A 116 -15.86 17.75 -7.89
N GLU A 117 -15.24 18.37 -8.91
CA GLU A 117 -15.94 18.98 -10.05
C GLU A 117 -16.15 18.00 -11.21
N LEU A 118 -15.64 16.76 -11.11
CA LEU A 118 -15.73 15.74 -12.15
C LEU A 118 -16.85 14.75 -11.83
N ALA A 119 -17.59 14.35 -12.86
CA ALA A 119 -18.47 13.19 -12.74
C ALA A 119 -17.61 11.92 -12.75
N GLY A 120 -17.67 11.12 -11.69
CA GLY A 120 -16.88 9.91 -11.59
C GLY A 120 -17.09 9.18 -10.28
N LYS A 121 -16.43 8.02 -10.17
CA LYS A 121 -16.42 7.26 -8.91
C LYS A 121 -15.65 8.06 -7.84
N PRO A 122 -16.09 8.02 -6.57
CA PRO A 122 -15.47 8.81 -5.50
C PRO A 122 -14.01 8.41 -5.21
N TYR A 123 -13.61 7.19 -5.61
CA TYR A 123 -12.25 6.67 -5.45
C TYR A 123 -11.42 6.68 -6.76
N SER A 124 -11.87 7.37 -7.80
CA SER A 124 -11.21 7.37 -9.12
C SER A 124 -9.78 7.92 -9.10
N VAL A 125 -9.48 8.87 -8.22
CA VAL A 125 -8.12 9.39 -8.06
C VAL A 125 -7.21 8.37 -7.36
N GLN A 126 -7.77 7.60 -6.42
CA GLN A 126 -7.06 6.58 -5.65
C GLN A 126 -6.60 5.45 -6.58
N LEU A 127 -7.38 5.11 -7.61
CA LEU A 127 -6.94 4.21 -8.69
C LEU A 127 -5.70 4.73 -9.43
N GLN A 128 -5.59 6.05 -9.66
CA GLN A 128 -4.40 6.63 -10.27
C GLN A 128 -3.22 6.66 -9.28
N ARG A 129 -3.47 6.90 -7.98
CA ARG A 129 -2.44 6.83 -6.94
C ARG A 129 -1.89 5.42 -6.77
N ILE A 130 -2.72 4.37 -6.86
CA ILE A 130 -2.26 2.96 -6.88
C ILE A 130 -1.26 2.72 -8.01
N ARG A 131 -1.55 3.21 -9.22
CA ARG A 131 -0.61 3.08 -10.35
C ARG A 131 0.72 3.77 -10.06
N TYR A 132 0.69 4.94 -9.42
CA TYR A 132 1.90 5.63 -8.98
C TYR A 132 2.68 4.84 -7.93
N ILE A 133 2.00 4.26 -6.94
CA ILE A 133 2.62 3.38 -5.92
C ILE A 133 3.29 2.17 -6.59
N HIS A 134 2.64 1.52 -7.55
CA HIS A 134 3.25 0.40 -8.29
C HIS A 134 4.48 0.82 -9.09
N CYS A 135 4.51 2.05 -9.62
CA CYS A 135 5.72 2.59 -10.23
C CYS A 135 6.84 2.76 -9.20
N LEU A 136 6.55 3.28 -8.00
CA LEU A 136 7.53 3.40 -6.91
C LEU A 136 8.08 2.02 -6.51
N GLU A 137 7.21 1.01 -6.38
CA GLU A 137 7.63 -0.37 -6.09
C GLU A 137 8.54 -0.96 -7.17
N HIS A 138 8.24 -0.69 -8.44
CA HIS A 138 9.07 -1.14 -9.56
C HIS A 138 10.47 -0.53 -9.54
N TRP A 139 10.58 0.69 -9.01
CA TRP A 139 11.84 1.41 -8.80
C TRP A 139 12.45 1.18 -7.40
N GLU A 140 11.91 0.22 -6.64
CA GLU A 140 12.39 -0.14 -5.30
C GLU A 140 12.34 1.01 -4.26
N LEU A 141 11.55 2.05 -4.55
CA LEU A 141 11.26 3.18 -3.66
C LEU A 141 10.18 2.81 -2.65
N TYR A 142 10.43 1.74 -1.87
CA TYR A 142 9.44 1.12 -0.98
C TYR A 142 8.97 2.02 0.15
N LYS A 143 9.83 2.94 0.62
CA LYS A 143 9.49 3.88 1.69
C LYS A 143 8.50 4.94 1.21
N GLU A 144 8.72 5.44 0.00
CA GLU A 144 7.85 6.39 -0.67
C GLU A 144 6.52 5.72 -1.04
N ALA A 145 6.57 4.48 -1.54
CA ALA A 145 5.39 3.67 -1.84
C ALA A 145 4.54 3.44 -0.58
N GLU A 146 5.17 3.12 0.56
CA GLU A 146 4.49 2.96 1.84
C GLU A 146 3.82 4.26 2.30
N ALA A 147 4.55 5.37 2.30
CA ALA A 147 4.03 6.67 2.72
C ALA A 147 2.80 7.08 1.90
N GLU A 148 2.86 6.89 0.59
CA GLU A 148 1.77 7.17 -0.33
C GLU A 148 0.58 6.20 -0.12
N GLY A 149 0.85 4.91 0.12
CA GLY A 149 -0.19 3.92 0.40
C GLY A 149 -1.02 4.26 1.64
N PHE A 150 -0.39 4.76 2.71
CA PHE A 150 -1.12 5.23 3.89
C PHE A 150 -1.98 6.47 3.61
N VAL A 151 -1.50 7.41 2.79
CA VAL A 151 -2.31 8.55 2.33
C VAL A 151 -3.55 8.07 1.56
N VAL A 152 -3.39 7.05 0.71
CA VAL A 152 -4.52 6.44 -0.02
C VAL A 152 -5.52 5.78 0.93
N LEU A 153 -5.07 4.99 1.92
CA LEU A 153 -5.96 4.37 2.92
C LEU A 153 -6.72 5.41 3.75
N GLU A 154 -6.06 6.51 4.15
CA GLU A 154 -6.71 7.61 4.86
C GLU A 154 -7.79 8.26 3.98
N SER A 155 -7.49 8.50 2.71
CA SER A 155 -8.46 9.04 1.76
C SER A 155 -9.64 8.09 1.53
N LEU A 156 -9.40 6.79 1.38
CA LEU A 156 -10.45 5.78 1.23
C LEU A 156 -11.31 5.69 2.50
N SER A 157 -10.71 5.84 3.67
CA SER A 157 -11.44 5.88 4.95
C SER A 157 -12.42 7.05 5.02
N ALA A 158 -12.10 8.18 4.40
CA ALA A 158 -13.00 9.33 4.31
C ALA A 158 -14.16 9.09 3.32
N ILE A 159 -13.88 8.38 2.23
CA ILE A 159 -14.87 7.99 1.21
C ILE A 159 -15.87 6.98 1.79
N VAL A 160 -15.38 5.90 2.42
CA VAL A 160 -16.22 4.84 3.02
C VAL A 160 -17.12 5.40 4.12
N ARG A 161 -16.65 6.37 4.91
CA ARG A 161 -17.46 7.02 5.96
C ARG A 161 -18.49 8.04 5.45
N GLY A 162 -18.65 8.19 4.14
CA GLY A 162 -19.65 9.08 3.54
C GLY A 162 -19.43 10.57 3.84
N GLY A 163 -18.20 11.00 4.12
CA GLY A 163 -17.86 12.41 4.35
C GLY A 163 -18.48 13.06 5.59
N SER A 164 -19.26 12.33 6.40
CA SER A 164 -19.87 12.86 7.61
C SER A 164 -18.81 12.99 8.71
N LYS A 165 -18.52 14.23 9.12
CA LYS A 165 -17.78 14.55 10.35
C LYS A 165 -18.62 14.22 11.61
N GLY A 166 -19.21 13.03 11.65
CA GLY A 166 -19.92 12.52 12.81
C GLY A 166 -18.91 12.15 13.87
N ASN A 167 -19.12 12.62 15.10
CA ASN A 167 -18.31 12.35 16.29
C ASN A 167 -18.17 10.83 16.54
N SER A 168 -17.19 10.18 15.92
CA SER A 168 -16.76 8.86 16.35
C SER A 168 -15.86 9.04 17.56
N ARG A 169 -16.37 8.65 18.74
CA ARG A 169 -15.60 8.36 19.97
C ARG A 169 -14.21 7.87 19.61
N LYS A 170 -13.18 8.36 20.32
CA LYS A 170 -11.77 7.90 20.33
C LYS A 170 -11.63 6.40 20.02
N SER A 171 -11.74 6.00 18.77
CA SER A 171 -11.35 4.69 18.31
C SER A 171 -9.85 4.79 18.08
N LYS A 172 -9.11 3.74 18.42
CA LYS A 172 -7.72 3.61 18.00
C LYS A 172 -7.68 3.96 16.51
N ALA A 173 -6.71 4.78 16.09
CA ALA A 173 -6.54 5.13 14.70
C ALA A 173 -6.29 3.83 13.91
N ARG A 174 -7.35 3.28 13.31
CA ARG A 174 -7.28 2.13 12.41
C ARG A 174 -6.49 2.54 11.18
N LEU A 175 -5.71 1.60 10.66
CA LEU A 175 -4.92 1.75 9.45
C LEU A 175 -5.77 1.48 8.21
N VAL A 176 -6.68 0.50 8.30
CA VAL A 176 -7.59 0.11 7.21
C VAL A 176 -8.97 0.73 7.46
N PRO A 177 -9.67 1.24 6.41
CA PRO A 177 -11.04 1.69 6.52
C PRO A 177 -11.92 0.65 7.24
N GLU A 178 -12.77 1.09 8.17
CA GLU A 178 -13.72 0.18 8.82
C GLU A 178 -14.85 -0.13 7.85
N LEU A 179 -15.16 -1.42 7.72
CA LEU A 179 -16.28 -1.86 6.90
C LEU A 179 -17.60 -1.44 7.58
N SER A 180 -18.37 -0.58 6.93
CA SER A 180 -19.71 -0.19 7.37
C SER A 180 -20.74 -1.29 7.10
N GLU A 181 -21.85 -1.28 7.83
CA GLU A 181 -22.98 -2.22 7.60
C GLU A 181 -23.69 -1.99 6.26
N ASP A 182 -23.49 -0.83 5.64
CA ASP A 182 -23.98 -0.53 4.30
C ASP A 182 -23.27 -1.40 3.25
N SER A 183 -23.99 -1.78 2.18
CA SER A 183 -23.45 -2.60 1.09
C SER A 183 -22.28 -1.89 0.40
N VAL A 184 -21.05 -2.23 0.78
CA VAL A 184 -19.84 -1.70 0.13
C VAL A 184 -19.58 -2.44 -1.17
N ASP A 185 -19.29 -1.67 -2.22
CA ASP A 185 -18.94 -2.18 -3.55
C ASP A 185 -17.68 -3.07 -3.50
N GLN A 186 -17.74 -4.23 -4.16
CA GLN A 186 -16.59 -5.16 -4.29
C GLN A 186 -15.37 -4.45 -4.89
N GLU A 187 -15.57 -3.49 -5.78
CA GLU A 187 -14.46 -2.73 -6.36
C GLU A 187 -13.73 -1.87 -5.32
N VAL A 188 -14.44 -1.31 -4.33
CA VAL A 188 -13.83 -0.58 -3.22
C VAL A 188 -13.04 -1.53 -2.32
N ALA A 189 -13.58 -2.71 -2.04
CA ALA A 189 -12.88 -3.75 -1.28
C ALA A 189 -11.58 -4.16 -1.98
N ALA A 190 -11.61 -4.38 -3.29
CA ALA A 190 -10.44 -4.73 -4.09
C ALA A 190 -9.38 -3.61 -4.05
N VAL A 191 -9.78 -2.35 -4.16
CA VAL A 191 -8.88 -1.17 -4.09
C VAL A 191 -8.20 -1.05 -2.72
N ILE A 192 -8.95 -1.24 -1.64
CA ILE A 192 -8.39 -1.23 -0.27
C ILE A 192 -7.38 -2.36 -0.10
N LEU A 193 -7.75 -3.57 -0.51
CA LEU A 193 -6.90 -4.75 -0.36
C LEU A 193 -5.66 -4.68 -1.24
N GLU A 194 -5.75 -4.12 -2.45
CA GLU A 194 -4.59 -3.87 -3.31
C GLU A 194 -3.54 -3.01 -2.59
N ILE A 195 -3.96 -1.93 -1.92
CA ILE A 195 -3.03 -1.12 -1.12
C ILE A 195 -2.49 -1.90 0.09
N VAL A 196 -3.34 -2.61 0.84
CA VAL A 196 -2.90 -3.37 2.02
C VAL A 196 -1.82 -4.37 1.63
N VAL A 197 -2.05 -5.18 0.60
CA VAL A 197 -1.06 -6.19 0.19
C VAL A 197 0.23 -5.54 -0.31
N THR A 198 0.14 -4.41 -1.01
CA THR A 198 1.30 -3.60 -1.42
C THR A 198 2.09 -3.07 -0.22
N LEU A 199 1.44 -2.60 0.84
CA LEU A 199 2.12 -2.14 2.06
C LEU A 199 2.87 -3.27 2.76
N VAL A 200 2.27 -4.47 2.81
CA VAL A 200 2.93 -5.68 3.36
C VAL A 200 4.14 -6.05 2.52
N LYS A 201 4.04 -6.00 1.18
CA LYS A 201 5.19 -6.22 0.29
C LYS A 201 6.28 -5.17 0.47
N CYS A 202 5.94 -3.88 0.56
CA CYS A 202 6.92 -2.83 0.78
C CYS A 202 7.71 -3.07 2.06
N THR A 203 7.04 -3.47 3.14
CA THR A 203 7.70 -3.80 4.41
C THR A 203 8.60 -5.03 4.29
N SER A 204 8.11 -6.08 3.62
CA SER A 204 8.88 -7.30 3.33
C SER A 204 10.16 -7.03 2.53
N LYS A 205 10.09 -6.12 1.56
CA LYS A 205 11.22 -5.74 0.70
C LYS A 205 12.19 -4.76 1.36
N ARG A 206 11.68 -3.80 2.14
CA ARG A 206 12.49 -2.79 2.84
C ARG A 206 13.39 -3.41 3.92
N ARG A 207 12.94 -4.50 4.56
CA ARG A 207 13.69 -5.21 5.61
C ARG A 207 14.23 -4.27 6.70
N SER A 208 13.36 -3.37 7.16
CA SER A 208 13.65 -2.39 8.22
C SER A 208 14.03 -3.10 9.52
N LYS A 209 14.97 -2.57 10.31
CA LYS A 209 15.28 -3.09 11.66
C LYS A 209 14.50 -2.37 12.75
N VAL A 210 13.24 -2.04 12.47
CA VAL A 210 12.37 -1.26 13.36
C VAL A 210 11.10 -2.06 13.65
N ASP A 211 10.96 -2.57 14.88
CA ASP A 211 9.82 -3.40 15.33
C ASP A 211 8.46 -2.80 14.95
N ALA A 212 8.32 -1.49 15.12
CA ALA A 212 7.06 -0.78 14.88
C ALA A 212 6.54 -0.95 13.44
N ASP A 213 7.41 -1.19 12.46
CA ASP A 213 7.00 -1.43 11.07
C ASP A 213 6.30 -2.79 10.91
N TYR A 214 6.74 -3.81 11.65
CA TYR A 214 6.16 -5.14 11.59
C TYR A 214 4.89 -5.27 12.43
N TRP A 215 4.83 -4.58 13.58
CA TRP A 215 3.59 -4.43 14.33
C TRP A 215 2.50 -3.73 13.50
N ARG A 216 2.89 -2.76 12.67
CA ARG A 216 1.99 -2.10 11.72
C ARG A 216 1.45 -3.09 10.68
N VAL A 217 2.29 -3.98 10.15
CA VAL A 217 1.87 -5.04 9.23
C VAL A 217 0.87 -6.00 9.88
N ILE A 218 1.13 -6.48 11.10
CA ILE A 218 0.17 -7.33 11.84
C ILE A 218 -1.19 -6.62 11.96
N SER A 219 -1.17 -5.32 12.29
CA SER A 219 -2.38 -4.51 12.40
C SER A 219 -3.12 -4.39 11.05
N LEU A 220 -2.41 -4.11 9.96
CA LEU A 220 -2.98 -4.06 8.60
C LEU A 220 -3.67 -5.36 8.22
N VAL A 221 -3.02 -6.50 8.44
CA VAL A 221 -3.58 -7.82 8.12
C VAL A 221 -4.85 -8.08 8.90
N ASN A 222 -4.80 -7.92 10.22
CA ASN A 222 -5.96 -8.16 11.09
C ASN A 222 -7.14 -7.23 10.75
N GLU A 223 -6.87 -5.95 10.49
CA GLU A 223 -7.93 -4.99 10.15
C GLU A 223 -8.50 -5.19 8.74
N SER A 224 -7.76 -5.84 7.83
CA SER A 224 -8.22 -6.11 6.46
C SER A 224 -9.14 -7.33 6.33
N GLU A 225 -9.21 -8.20 7.33
CA GLU A 225 -9.97 -9.46 7.27
C GLU A 225 -11.45 -9.30 6.84
N PRO A 226 -12.22 -8.31 7.33
CA PRO A 226 -13.60 -8.12 6.88
C PRO A 226 -13.72 -7.83 5.39
N TRP A 227 -12.73 -7.16 4.79
CA TRP A 227 -12.74 -6.78 3.38
C TRP A 227 -12.56 -7.97 2.45
N PHE A 228 -11.79 -8.98 2.87
CA PHE A 228 -11.62 -10.22 2.10
C PHE A 228 -12.95 -10.97 1.92
N LYS A 229 -13.90 -10.85 2.85
CA LYS A 229 -15.19 -11.54 2.79
C LYS A 229 -16.14 -11.01 1.71
N ILE A 230 -15.86 -9.83 1.16
CA ILE A 230 -16.67 -9.19 0.12
C ILE A 230 -16.22 -9.59 -1.28
N LEU A 231 -14.97 -10.04 -1.42
CA LEU A 231 -14.41 -10.39 -2.72
C LEU A 231 -15.01 -11.68 -3.27
N ASP A 232 -15.06 -11.76 -4.59
CA ASP A 232 -15.24 -13.06 -5.24
C ASP A 232 -14.01 -13.97 -5.02
N ALA A 233 -14.18 -15.26 -5.32
CA ALA A 233 -13.14 -16.26 -5.09
C ALA A 233 -11.82 -15.95 -5.82
N LYS A 234 -11.89 -15.33 -7.02
CA LYS A 234 -10.72 -15.05 -7.84
C LYS A 234 -9.91 -13.89 -7.25
N ASP A 235 -10.57 -12.80 -6.89
CA ASP A 235 -9.91 -11.64 -6.28
C ASP A 235 -9.40 -11.99 -4.87
N TYR A 236 -10.19 -12.76 -4.10
CA TYR A 236 -9.75 -13.29 -2.81
C TYR A 236 -8.44 -14.07 -2.95
N GLU A 237 -8.39 -15.07 -3.84
CA GLU A 237 -7.21 -15.91 -4.04
C GLU A 237 -5.99 -15.08 -4.46
N LYS A 238 -6.19 -14.13 -5.39
CA LYS A 238 -5.13 -13.22 -5.85
C LYS A 238 -4.51 -12.43 -4.69
N PHE A 239 -5.33 -11.72 -3.92
CA PHE A 239 -4.82 -10.85 -2.85
C PHE A 239 -4.30 -11.67 -1.66
N HIS A 240 -4.99 -12.75 -1.30
CA HIS A 240 -4.59 -13.61 -0.20
C HIS A 240 -3.24 -14.30 -0.50
N HIS A 241 -3.04 -14.83 -1.70
CA HIS A 241 -1.76 -15.43 -2.09
C HIS A 241 -0.59 -14.44 -2.01
N PHE A 242 -0.84 -13.20 -2.41
CA PHE A 242 0.16 -12.13 -2.31
C PHE A 242 0.48 -11.81 -0.85
N LEU A 243 -0.54 -11.76 0.01
CA LEU A 243 -0.36 -11.53 1.44
C LEU A 243 0.47 -12.63 2.07
N GLU A 244 0.11 -13.91 1.87
CA GLU A 244 0.84 -15.07 2.36
C GLU A 244 2.32 -15.04 1.96
N THR A 245 2.60 -14.79 0.68
CA THR A 245 3.96 -14.76 0.15
C THR A 245 4.82 -13.72 0.88
N ASN A 246 4.28 -12.51 1.07
CA ASN A 246 5.05 -11.43 1.69
C ASN A 246 5.14 -11.57 3.21
N LEU A 247 4.11 -12.10 3.88
CA LEU A 247 4.16 -12.46 5.30
C LEU A 247 5.18 -13.56 5.56
N HIS A 248 5.20 -14.61 4.73
CA HIS A 248 6.18 -15.68 4.80
C HIS A 248 7.62 -15.16 4.71
N ILE A 249 7.91 -14.36 3.69
CA ILE A 249 9.24 -13.76 3.50
C ILE A 249 9.62 -12.91 4.72
N THR A 250 8.66 -12.16 5.27
CA THR A 250 8.90 -11.29 6.43
C THR A 250 9.15 -12.10 7.70
N ALA A 251 8.36 -13.14 7.97
CA ALA A 251 8.54 -14.01 9.13
C ALA A 251 9.93 -14.67 9.12
N LEU A 252 10.38 -15.15 7.96
CA LEU A 252 11.73 -15.71 7.84
C LEU A 252 12.82 -14.66 8.06
N PHE A 253 12.63 -13.44 7.55
CA PHE A 253 13.57 -12.35 7.80
C PHE A 253 13.67 -12.00 9.29
N LEU A 254 12.54 -11.86 9.98
CA LEU A 254 12.51 -11.56 11.41
C LEU A 254 13.22 -12.62 12.26
N VAL A 255 13.03 -13.89 11.91
CA VAL A 255 13.72 -15.01 12.57
C VAL A 255 15.22 -15.04 12.23
N ALA A 256 15.59 -14.75 10.98
CA ALA A 256 16.99 -14.72 10.55
C ALA A 256 17.79 -13.57 11.20
N GLU A 257 17.13 -12.47 11.53
CA GLU A 257 17.73 -11.29 12.19
C GLU A 257 17.23 -11.15 13.64
N ILE A 258 16.98 -12.27 14.33
CA ILE A 258 16.38 -12.33 15.68
C ILE A 258 17.09 -11.46 16.74
N LYS A 259 18.37 -11.11 16.53
CA LYS A 259 19.12 -10.20 17.41
C LYS A 259 18.59 -8.77 17.41
N ASP A 260 17.96 -8.36 16.32
CA ASP A 260 17.48 -6.99 16.11
C ASP A 260 16.02 -6.79 16.51
N PHE A 261 15.31 -7.85 16.89
CA PHE A 261 13.86 -7.84 17.10
C PHE A 261 13.46 -8.44 18.46
N GLY A 262 12.35 -7.96 19.02
CA GLY A 262 11.75 -8.59 20.19
C GLY A 262 11.17 -9.98 19.88
N VAL A 263 11.34 -10.93 20.81
CA VAL A 263 10.78 -12.29 20.73
C VAL A 263 9.25 -12.25 20.55
N ASP A 264 8.56 -11.36 21.26
CA ASP A 264 7.11 -11.17 21.17
C ASP A 264 6.66 -10.79 19.74
N LEU A 265 7.47 -9.96 19.05
CA LEU A 265 7.18 -9.57 17.68
C LEU A 265 7.31 -10.78 16.75
N ILE A 266 8.41 -11.52 16.86
CA ILE A 266 8.66 -12.72 16.03
C ILE A 266 7.54 -13.74 16.24
N HIS A 267 7.13 -13.93 17.49
CA HIS A 267 6.02 -14.77 17.88
C HIS A 267 4.71 -14.35 17.21
N ASP A 268 4.25 -13.12 17.47
CA ASP A 268 2.96 -12.65 16.99
C ASP A 268 2.92 -12.56 15.47
N PHE A 269 4.04 -12.21 14.83
CA PHE A 269 4.15 -12.20 13.38
C PHE A 269 4.09 -13.61 12.79
N SER A 270 4.72 -14.59 13.43
CA SER A 270 4.65 -16.00 13.02
C SER A 270 3.23 -16.54 13.12
N ILE A 271 2.53 -16.24 14.23
CA ILE A 271 1.12 -16.59 14.40
C ILE A 271 0.25 -15.93 13.33
N ALA A 272 0.42 -14.63 13.07
CA ALA A 272 -0.33 -13.93 12.03
C ALA A 272 -0.11 -14.60 10.66
N THR A 273 1.14 -14.94 10.34
CA THR A 273 1.50 -15.65 9.10
C THR A 273 0.80 -17.00 9.00
N PHE A 274 0.85 -17.83 10.05
CA PHE A 274 0.21 -19.15 10.02
C PHE A 274 -1.32 -19.08 9.95
N LYS A 275 -1.93 -18.09 10.61
CA LYS A 275 -3.37 -17.84 10.52
C LYS A 275 -3.82 -17.56 9.08
N GLU A 276 -3.05 -16.81 8.31
CA GLU A 276 -3.37 -16.59 6.89
C GLU A 276 -3.24 -17.89 6.09
N TYR A 277 -2.16 -18.66 6.25
CA TYR A 277 -2.05 -19.97 5.58
C TYR A 277 -3.21 -20.93 5.88
N LYS A 278 -3.78 -20.88 7.09
CA LYS A 278 -4.94 -21.69 7.47
C LYS A 278 -6.19 -21.36 6.66
N LYS A 279 -6.33 -20.11 6.20
CA LYS A 279 -7.46 -19.64 5.38
C LYS A 279 -7.33 -20.02 3.90
N SER A 280 -6.16 -20.51 3.49
CA SER A 280 -5.87 -20.90 2.11
C SER A 280 -6.09 -22.39 1.87
N SER A 281 -6.20 -22.78 0.61
CA SER A 281 -6.13 -24.17 0.19
C SER A 281 -4.72 -24.77 0.38
N ALA A 282 -3.71 -23.93 0.62
CA ALA A 282 -2.31 -24.29 0.82
C ALA A 282 -1.94 -24.59 2.30
N GLN A 283 -2.87 -25.15 3.08
CA GLN A 283 -2.65 -25.47 4.51
C GLN A 283 -1.45 -26.41 4.73
N ASP A 284 -1.14 -27.26 3.74
CA ASP A 284 0.03 -28.15 3.75
C ASP A 284 1.37 -27.39 3.78
N GLN A 285 1.39 -26.13 3.33
CA GLN A 285 2.59 -25.29 3.34
C GLN A 285 2.95 -24.79 4.74
N ILE A 286 2.01 -24.80 5.69
CA ILE A 286 2.25 -24.38 7.09
C ILE A 286 3.46 -25.13 7.67
N TYR A 287 3.51 -26.45 7.48
CA TYR A 287 4.61 -27.30 7.95
C TYR A 287 5.95 -26.93 7.31
N LYS A 288 5.96 -26.58 6.03
CA LYS A 288 7.19 -26.15 5.33
C LYS A 288 7.67 -24.80 5.84
N VAL A 289 6.76 -23.87 6.14
CA VAL A 289 7.09 -22.57 6.72
C VAL A 289 7.65 -22.75 8.13
N ALA A 290 6.97 -23.53 8.98
CA ALA A 290 7.44 -23.84 10.33
C ALA A 290 8.82 -24.51 10.30
N LEU A 291 9.04 -25.46 9.41
CA LEU A 291 10.34 -26.12 9.25
C LEU A 291 11.44 -25.11 8.88
N LYS A 292 11.19 -24.19 7.94
CA LYS A 292 12.15 -23.15 7.57
C LYS A 292 12.48 -22.22 8.74
N ILE A 293 11.48 -21.85 9.54
CA ILE A 293 11.68 -21.04 10.76
C ILE A 293 12.59 -21.79 11.74
N CYS A 294 12.26 -23.06 12.04
CA CYS A 294 13.09 -23.89 12.91
C CYS A 294 14.53 -24.03 12.38
N SER A 295 14.71 -24.32 11.09
CA SER A 295 16.04 -24.40 10.47
C SER A 295 16.83 -23.10 10.62
N SER A 296 16.19 -21.94 10.41
CA SER A 296 16.81 -20.63 10.58
C SER A 296 17.21 -20.34 12.04
N LEU A 297 16.45 -20.83 13.01
CA LEU A 297 16.79 -20.71 14.44
C LEU A 297 18.01 -21.58 14.78
N PHE A 298 18.01 -22.85 14.36
CA PHE A 298 19.11 -23.76 14.64
C PHE A 298 20.43 -23.34 14.01
N SER A 299 20.41 -22.68 12.84
CA SER A 299 21.63 -22.16 12.22
C SER A 299 22.28 -21.02 13.01
N GLN A 300 21.56 -20.42 13.95
CA GLN A 300 22.04 -19.29 14.77
C GLN A 300 22.40 -19.71 16.20
N ARG A 301 22.39 -21.02 16.50
CA ARG A 301 22.61 -21.57 17.85
C ARG A 301 23.90 -21.11 18.52
N ASP A 302 24.98 -21.03 17.77
CA ASP A 302 26.30 -20.74 18.33
C ASP A 302 26.48 -19.24 18.66
N GLU A 303 25.58 -18.38 18.16
CA GLU A 303 25.70 -16.93 18.25
C GLU A 303 24.69 -16.26 19.20
N LEU A 304 23.70 -17.01 19.68
CA LEU A 304 22.56 -16.50 20.45
C LEU A 304 22.46 -17.20 21.81
N SER A 305 21.79 -16.54 22.76
CA SER A 305 21.37 -17.24 23.97
C SER A 305 20.43 -18.38 23.60
N ASN A 306 20.67 -19.56 24.17
CA ASN A 306 19.78 -20.72 24.00
C ASN A 306 18.34 -20.39 24.42
N ASP A 307 18.14 -19.50 25.39
CA ASP A 307 16.81 -19.12 25.89
C ASP A 307 15.95 -18.46 24.81
N ILE A 308 16.53 -17.53 24.04
CA ILE A 308 15.83 -16.82 22.95
C ILE A 308 15.40 -17.80 21.85
N ILE A 309 16.28 -18.74 21.50
CA ILE A 309 16.00 -19.77 20.50
C ILE A 309 14.89 -20.70 20.99
N LEU A 310 14.99 -21.17 22.24
CA LEU A 310 14.02 -22.07 22.85
C LEU A 310 12.64 -21.42 22.96
N ASP A 311 12.58 -20.13 23.30
CA ASP A 311 11.33 -19.40 23.37
C ASP A 311 10.65 -19.36 21.99
N VAL A 312 11.33 -18.91 20.93
CA VAL A 312 10.71 -18.86 19.60
C VAL A 312 10.34 -20.26 19.10
N LEU A 313 11.20 -21.27 19.30
CA LEU A 313 10.91 -22.67 18.93
C LEU A 313 9.66 -23.20 19.64
N LYS A 314 9.55 -22.96 20.95
CA LYS A 314 8.40 -23.40 21.73
C LYS A 314 7.11 -22.87 21.14
N HIS A 315 7.05 -21.59 20.83
CA HIS A 315 5.83 -21.02 20.26
C HIS A 315 5.46 -21.58 18.89
N VAL A 316 6.45 -21.76 18.01
CA VAL A 316 6.21 -22.36 16.68
C VAL A 316 5.69 -23.79 16.84
N LEU A 317 6.32 -24.59 17.70
CA LEU A 317 5.91 -25.97 17.96
C LEU A 317 4.55 -26.06 18.63
N ASP A 318 4.24 -25.18 19.58
CA ASP A 318 2.94 -25.12 20.26
C ASP A 318 1.80 -24.81 19.26
N PHE A 319 2.03 -23.87 18.34
CA PHE A 319 1.09 -23.59 17.25
C PHE A 319 0.89 -24.83 16.36
N MET A 320 1.98 -25.46 15.92
CA MET A 320 1.92 -26.66 15.07
C MET A 320 1.21 -27.82 15.78
N ALA A 321 1.44 -28.00 17.08
CA ALA A 321 0.78 -29.03 17.87
C ALA A 321 -0.74 -28.79 17.96
N ALA A 322 -1.17 -27.55 18.17
CA ALA A 322 -2.59 -27.18 18.19
C ALA A 322 -3.28 -27.41 16.83
N GLU A 323 -2.59 -27.14 15.72
CA GLU A 323 -3.11 -27.43 14.38
C GLU A 323 -3.23 -28.94 14.13
N CYS A 324 -2.24 -29.74 14.52
CA CYS A 324 -2.32 -31.20 14.44
C CYS A 324 -3.50 -31.75 15.24
N GLN A 325 -3.71 -31.28 16.48
CA GLN A 325 -4.85 -31.70 17.30
C GLN A 325 -6.19 -31.35 16.66
N SER A 326 -6.30 -30.14 16.09
CA SER A 326 -7.51 -29.71 15.38
C SER A 326 -7.82 -30.60 14.18
N TYR A 327 -6.79 -31.04 13.44
CA TYR A 327 -6.93 -31.96 12.31
C TYR A 327 -7.39 -33.36 12.76
N PHE A 328 -6.85 -33.89 13.86
CA PHE A 328 -7.31 -35.16 14.44
C PHE A 328 -8.77 -35.08 14.89
N TYR A 329 -9.17 -34.02 15.62
CA TYR A 329 -10.56 -33.83 16.03
C TYR A 329 -11.53 -33.71 14.84
N PHE A 330 -11.13 -33.04 13.75
CA PHE A 330 -11.92 -32.94 12.53
C PHE A 330 -12.11 -34.32 11.85
N ILE A 331 -11.06 -35.14 11.76
CA ILE A 331 -11.16 -36.50 11.21
C ILE A 331 -12.08 -37.37 12.05
N PHE A 332 -11.95 -37.35 13.39
CA PHE A 332 -12.80 -38.15 14.28
C PHE A 332 -14.25 -37.68 14.31
N SER A 333 -14.51 -36.38 14.17
CA SER A 333 -15.88 -35.84 14.11
C SER A 333 -16.56 -36.07 12.76
N SER A 334 -15.80 -36.04 11.66
CA SER A 334 -16.30 -36.26 10.29
C SER A 334 -16.43 -37.74 9.93
N GLY A 335 -15.64 -38.61 10.57
CA GLY A 335 -15.69 -40.07 10.40
C GLY A 335 -16.79 -40.78 11.20
N GLY A 336 -17.49 -40.07 12.10
CA GLY A 336 -18.55 -40.63 12.93
C GLY A 336 -19.94 -40.70 12.28
N ALA A 337 -20.13 -40.11 11.09
CA ALA A 337 -21.46 -39.98 10.47
C ALA A 337 -21.85 -41.10 9.49
N ASN A 338 -21.05 -42.16 9.32
CA ASN A 338 -21.34 -43.17 8.29
C ASN A 338 -21.03 -44.63 8.68
N VAL A 339 -21.33 -45.03 9.91
CA VAL A 339 -21.40 -46.45 10.29
C VAL A 339 -22.62 -46.67 11.17
N GLY A 340 -23.78 -46.88 10.56
CA GLY A 340 -25.00 -47.10 11.34
C GLY A 340 -26.31 -47.24 10.55
N ALA A 341 -26.31 -47.91 9.39
CA ALA A 341 -27.54 -48.45 8.80
C ALA A 341 -27.18 -49.58 7.82
N GLY A 342 -27.30 -50.82 8.29
CA GLY A 342 -26.99 -52.00 7.49
C GLY A 342 -26.87 -53.27 8.33
N LEU A 343 -27.94 -53.60 9.04
CA LEU A 343 -28.30 -54.99 9.37
C LEU A 343 -29.73 -55.23 8.91
#